data_AF-A0A497F5P5-F1
#
_entry.id   AF-A0A497F5P5-F1
#
_cell.length_a   1.000
_cell.length_b   1.000
_cell.length_c   1.000
_cell.angle_alpha   90.00
_cell.angle_beta   90.00
_cell.angle_gamma   90.00
#
_symmetry.space_group_name_H-M   'P 1'
#
loop_
_entity.id
_entity.type
_entity.pdbx_description
1 polymer ?
#
loop_
_entity_poly.entity_id
_entity_poly.type
_entity_poly.pdbx_seq_one_letter_code
_entity_poly.pdbx_strand_id
1 'polypeptide(L)' 'MLFPIRCFTCGALIGDKWEEFKRRVERGEHPAKVLDDLGIKRYCCRRMFLSAIEYIDGVLMYEKVTMEKHTSHY' A
#
# COMPACT_ATOMS: atom_id res chain seq x y z
N MET A 1 1.30 -3.95 -6.68
CA MET A 1 -0.01 -3.25 -6.74
C MET A 1 -0.13 -2.32 -5.55
N LEU A 2 -0.91 -1.24 -5.68
CA LEU A 2 -1.09 -0.21 -4.66
C LEU A 2 -2.05 -0.66 -3.54
N PHE A 3 -1.94 -0.02 -2.37
CA PHE A 3 -2.85 -0.22 -1.25
C PHE A 3 -4.29 0.21 -1.60
N PRO A 4 -5.34 -0.53 -1.17
CA PRO A 4 -6.72 -0.18 -1.50
C PRO A 4 -7.17 1.14 -0.87
N ILE A 5 -7.89 1.97 -1.62
CA ILE A 5 -8.44 3.25 -1.12
C ILE A 5 -9.42 3.02 0.04
N ARG A 6 -10.28 2.00 -0.08
CA ARG A 6 -11.30 1.62 0.90
C ARG A 6 -11.16 0.16 1.29
N CYS A 7 -11.57 -0.18 2.52
CA CYS A 7 -11.59 -1.56 2.98
C CYS A 7 -12.65 -2.39 2.22
N PHE A 8 -12.27 -3.59 1.78
CA PHE A 8 -13.15 -4.51 1.05
C PHE A 8 -14.38 -5.01 1.84
N THR A 9 -14.38 -4.89 3.17
CA THR A 9 -15.50 -5.35 4.01
C THR A 9 -16.31 -4.19 4.55
N CYS A 10 -15.65 -3.24 5.22
CA CYS A 10 -16.32 -2.15 5.92
C CYS A 10 -16.59 -0.93 5.01
N GLY A 11 -15.94 -0.83 3.85
CA GLY A 11 -16.01 0.35 2.98
C GLY A 11 -15.37 1.62 3.55
N ALA A 12 -14.81 1.57 4.76
CA ALA A 12 -14.15 2.72 5.38
C ALA A 12 -12.94 3.17 4.55
N LEU A 13 -12.69 4.48 4.54
CA LEU A 13 -11.48 5.08 3.96
C LEU A 13 -10.26 4.64 4.78
N ILE A 14 -9.29 4.05 4.10
CA ILE A 14 -8.05 3.53 4.71
C ILE A 14 -6.79 3.92 3.93
N GLY A 15 -6.92 4.29 2.65
CA GLY A 15 -5.77 4.61 1.79
C GLY A 15 -5.02 5.87 2.20
N ASP A 16 -5.68 6.81 2.88
CA ASP A 16 -5.11 8.05 3.42
C ASP A 16 -4.06 7.80 4.52
N LYS A 17 -4.14 6.66 5.21
CA LYS A 17 -3.31 6.34 6.39
C LYS A 17 -2.16 5.38 6.10
N TRP A 18 -2.08 4.84 4.88
CA TRP A 18 -1.13 3.80 4.54
C TRP A 18 0.33 4.25 4.65
N GLU A 19 0.67 5.41 4.09
CA GLU A 19 2.05 5.92 4.12
C GLU A 19 2.55 6.18 5.54
N GLU A 20 1.68 6.70 6.41
CA GLU A 20 2.02 6.94 7.81
C GLU A 20 2.21 5.62 8.58
N PHE A 21 1.32 4.64 8.36
CA PHE A 21 1.48 3.30 8.92
C PHE A 21 2.80 2.67 8.51
N LYS A 22 3.11 2.66 7.21
CA LYS A 22 4.35 2.10 6.66
C LYS A 22 5.59 2.76 7.27
N ARG A 23 5.62 4.09 7.31
CA ARG A 23 6.74 4.86 7.88
C ARG A 23 6.98 4.56 9.36
N ARG A 24 5.93 4.42 10.16
CA ARG A 24 6.04 4.11 11.60
C ARG A 24 6.51 2.67 11.83
N VAL A 25 5.98 1.72 11.05
CA VAL A 25 6.41 0.31 11.12
C VAL A 25 7.87 0.15 10.68
N GLU A 26 8.30 0.86 9.63
CA GLU A 26 9.70 0.88 9.17
C GLU A 26 10.66 1.47 10.21
N ARG A 27 10.18 2.39 11.07
CA ARG A 27 10.95 2.92 12.22
C ARG A 27 11.05 1.94 13.38
N GLY A 28 10.39 0.77 13.30
CA GLY A 28 10.41 -0.25 14.34
C GLY A 28 9.27 -0.15 15.37
N GLU A 29 8.24 0.67 15.14
CA GLU A 29 7.06 0.67 15.99
C GLU A 29 6.21 -0.59 15.77
N HIS A 30 5.63 -1.12 16.85
CA HIS A 30 4.81 -2.32 16.77
C HIS A 30 3.51 -2.05 15.97
N PRO A 31 3.20 -2.80 14.89
CA PRO A 31 2.07 -2.53 14.00
C PRO A 31 0.72 -2.36 14.71
N ALA A 32 0.46 -3.16 15.75
CA ALA A 32 -0.79 -3.05 16.50
C ALA A 32 -0.97 -1.67 17.15
N LYS A 33 0.08 -1.12 17.77
CA LYS A 33 0.04 0.20 18.41
C LYS A 33 -0.18 1.31 17.39
N VAL A 34 0.50 1.21 16.24
CA VAL A 34 0.34 2.16 15.14
C VAL A 34 -1.12 2.17 14.64
N LEU A 35 -1.75 0.99 14.49
CA LEU A 35 -3.15 0.90 14.07
C LEU A 35 -4.13 1.45 15.11
N ASP A 36 -3.80 1.32 16.39
CA ASP A 36 -4.56 1.91 17.51
C ASP A 36 -4.47 3.44 17.46
N ASP A 37 -3.27 3.99 17.31
CA ASP A 37 -3.02 5.44 17.22
C ASP A 37 -3.68 6.08 16.00
N LEU A 38 -3.71 5.38 14.85
CA LEU A 38 -4.39 5.80 13.63
C LEU A 38 -5.93 5.69 13.70
N GLY A 39 -6.47 5.22 14.83
CA GLY A 39 -7.90 5.12 15.11
C GLY A 39 -8.61 3.99 14.36
N ILE A 40 -7.88 2.99 13.86
CA ILE A 40 -8.45 1.90 13.05
C ILE A 40 -8.96 0.80 13.98
N LYS A 41 -10.20 0.91 14.47
CA LYS A 41 -10.72 -0.02 15.50
C LYS A 41 -11.17 -1.38 14.94
N ARG A 42 -11.76 -1.42 13.75
CA ARG A 42 -12.38 -2.64 13.21
C ARG A 42 -11.35 -3.61 12.64
N TYR A 43 -11.44 -4.88 13.01
CA TYR A 43 -10.54 -5.95 12.54
C TYR A 43 -10.49 -6.07 11.00
N CYS A 44 -11.64 -5.88 10.34
CA CYS A 44 -11.75 -6.00 8.89
C CYS A 44 -11.00 -4.89 8.15
N CYS A 45 -10.91 -3.70 8.73
CA CYS A 45 -10.12 -2.61 8.17
C CYS A 45 -8.63 -2.78 8.58
N ARG A 46 -8.31 -3.31 9.79
CA ARG A 46 -6.93 -3.64 10.22
C ARG A 46 -6.25 -4.70 9.36
N ARG A 47 -6.97 -5.76 8.97
CA ARG A 47 -6.40 -6.85 8.17
C ARG A 47 -5.80 -6.34 6.85
N MET A 48 -6.37 -5.27 6.29
CA MET A 48 -5.88 -4.64 5.06
C MET A 48 -4.46 -4.10 5.23
N PHE A 49 -4.14 -3.50 6.39
CA PHE A 49 -2.80 -2.98 6.68
C PHE A 49 -1.79 -4.10 6.94
N LEU A 50 -2.21 -5.14 7.67
CA LEU A 50 -1.31 -6.24 8.04
C LEU A 50 -0.92 -7.13 6.87
N SER A 51 -1.81 -7.31 5.88
CA SER A 51 -1.57 -8.17 4.71
C SER A 51 -1.20 -7.40 3.44
N ALA A 52 -1.03 -6.08 3.51
CA ALA A 52 -0.71 -5.28 2.34
C ALA A 52 0.76 -5.41 1.97
N ILE A 53 1.01 -5.66 0.67
CA ILE A 53 2.34 -5.68 0.10
C ILE A 53 2.33 -4.84 -1.18
N GLU A 54 3.20 -3.84 -1.23
CA GLU A 54 3.34 -2.94 -2.38
C GLU A 54 4.34 -3.50 -3.39
N TYR A 55 3.83 -4.18 -4.42
CA TYR A 55 4.66 -4.69 -5.53
C TYR A 55 4.73 -3.73 -6.73
N ILE A 56 4.22 -2.50 -6.62
CA ILE A 56 4.12 -1.61 -7.79
C ILE A 56 5.50 -1.26 -8.37
N ASP A 57 6.50 -1.02 -7.51
CA ASP A 57 7.85 -0.64 -7.92
C ASP A 57 8.54 -1.70 -8.77
N GLY A 58 8.31 -2.97 -8.47
CA GLY A 58 8.83 -4.09 -9.27
C GLY A 58 8.16 -4.22 -10.64
N VAL A 59 6.86 -3.95 -10.72
CA VAL A 59 6.10 -4.02 -11.99
C VAL A 59 6.46 -2.86 -12.92
N LEU A 60 6.66 -1.66 -12.37
CA LEU A 60 7.01 -0.45 -13.14
C LEU A 60 8.31 -0.61 -13.96
N MET A 61 9.21 -1.50 -13.58
CA MET A 61 10.45 -1.77 -14.31
C MET A 61 10.21 -2.41 -15.70
N TYR A 62 9.11 -3.14 -15.88
CA TYR A 62 8.83 -3.89 -17.10
C TYR A 62 8.18 -3.04 -18.21
N GLU A 63 7.48 -1.96 -17.86
CA GLU A 63 6.87 -1.04 -18.84
C GLU A 63 7.94 -0.34 -19.69
N LYS A 64 9.09 0.00 -19.11
CA LYS A 64 10.16 0.71 -19.84
C LYS A 64 10.74 -0.11 -21.00
N VAL A 65 10.71 -1.44 -20.91
CA VAL A 65 11.22 -2.34 -21.97
C VAL A 65 10.34 -2.29 -23.23
N THR A 66 9.07 -1.90 -23.12
CA THR A 66 8.20 -1.74 -24.29
C THR A 66 8.39 -0.40 -25.00
N MET A 67 8.79 0.64 -24.27
CA MET A 67 9.06 1.97 -24.85
C MET A 67 10.37 2.01 -25.63
N GLU A 68 11.44 1.36 -25.16
CA GLU A 68 12.72 1.28 -25.91
C GLU A 68 12.58 0.56 -27.26
N LYS A 69 11.64 -0.38 -27.39
CA LYS A 69 11.34 -1.05 -28.67
C LYS A 69 10.52 -0.18 -29.62
N HIS A 70 9.81 0.83 -29.12
CA HIS A 70 9.02 1.76 -29.93
C HIS A 70 9.80 2.99 -30.39
N THR A 71 10.88 3.38 -29.70
CA THR A 71 11.76 4.49 -30.10
C THR A 71 12.87 4.09 -31.08
N SER A 72 13.03 2.80 -31.41
CA SER A 72 13.99 2.33 -32.44
C SER A 72 13.39 2.26 -33.85
N HIS A 73 12.16 2.76 -34.05
CA HIS A 73 11.45 2.72 -35.33
C HIS A 73 11.02 4.09 -35.87
N TYR A 74 11.60 5.18 -35.37
CA TYR A 74 11.55 6.50 -36.01
C TYR A 74 12.95 7.12 -36.07
#